data_AF-A0A914GDX9-F1
#
_entry.id   AF-A0A914GDX9-F1
#
_cell.length_a   1.000
_cell.length_b   1.000
_cell.length_c   1.000
_cell.angle_alpha   90.00
_cell.angle_beta   90.00
_cell.angle_gamma   90.00
#
_symmetry.space_group_name_H-M   'P 1'
#
loop_
_entity.id
_entity.type
_entity.pdbx_description
1 polymer ?
#
loop_
_entity_poly.entity_id
_entity_poly.type
_entity_poly.pdbx_seq_one_letter_code
_entity_poly.pdbx_strand_id
1 'polypeptide(L)'
;GAAPEPVLEVPPPKEIQILETAEEIDNRRSEVLTHYQQFKHFAQEKRNHLEEARQYQYFKRDADELEIWILEKLQTASEESYRDPTNLQSKIQKHEAFVTEVQAHANTITKLDKTGNDMIQQNHFEKETIR
;
A
#
# COMPACT_ATOMS: atom_id res chain seq x y z
N GLY A 1 -3.95 50.75 69.11
CA GLY A 1 -3.82 50.48 67.66
C GLY A 1 -2.86 49.34 67.51
N ALA A 2 -3.24 48.28 66.79
CA ALA A 2 -2.40 47.09 66.63
C ALA A 2 -1.12 47.42 65.86
N ALA A 3 -0.01 46.76 66.21
CA ALA A 3 1.27 46.90 65.53
C ALA A 3 1.14 46.41 64.08
N PRO A 4 1.81 47.07 63.11
CA PRO A 4 1.75 46.65 61.71
C PRO A 4 2.35 45.25 61.56
N GLU A 5 1.65 44.37 60.84
CA GLU A 5 2.16 43.03 60.52
C GLU A 5 3.46 43.14 59.70
N PRO A 6 4.44 42.26 59.94
CA PRO A 6 5.69 42.25 59.18
C PRO A 6 5.39 41.90 57.72
N VAL A 7 5.78 42.78 56.81
CA VAL A 7 5.70 42.53 55.37
C VAL A 7 6.61 41.33 55.07
N LEU A 8 6.01 40.19 54.70
CA LEU A 8 6.75 39.04 54.18
C LEU A 8 7.39 39.48 52.86
N GLU A 9 8.70 39.75 52.87
CA GLU A 9 9.47 40.00 51.65
C GLU A 9 9.30 38.79 50.73
N VAL A 10 8.64 39.01 49.59
CA VAL A 10 8.58 38.02 48.52
C VAL A 10 10.01 37.84 48.02
N PRO A 11 10.59 36.63 48.09
CA PRO A 11 11.94 36.43 47.61
C PRO A 11 12.03 36.82 46.13
N PRO A 12 13.13 37.46 45.70
CA PRO A 12 13.27 37.91 44.33
C PRO A 12 13.07 36.72 43.38
N PRO A 13 12.50 36.95 42.18
CA PRO A 13 12.33 35.90 41.18
C PRO A 13 13.66 35.19 40.98
N LYS A 14 13.68 33.86 41.15
CA LYS A 14 14.87 33.07 40.83
C LYS A 14 15.17 33.28 39.35
N GLU A 15 16.24 34.02 39.06
CA GLU A 15 16.81 34.08 37.71
C GLU A 15 17.10 32.66 37.26
N ILE A 16 16.42 32.21 36.21
CA ILE A 16 16.74 30.96 35.54
C ILE A 16 18.08 31.22 34.85
N GLN A 17 19.18 30.88 35.52
CA GLN A 17 20.49 30.90 34.90
C GLN A 17 20.47 29.82 33.81
N ILE A 18 20.46 30.26 32.55
CA ILE A 18 20.73 29.37 31.42
C ILE A 18 22.22 29.03 31.56
N LEU A 19 22.51 27.89 32.20
CA LEU A 19 23.87 27.39 32.45
C LEU A 19 24.54 26.85 31.18
N GLU A 20 23.81 26.87 30.06
CA GLU A 20 24.29 26.37 28.78
C GLU A 20 25.13 27.41 28.06
N THR A 21 26.37 27.02 27.78
CA THR A 21 27.26 27.73 26.87
C THR A 21 26.68 27.73 25.45
N ALA A 22 27.06 28.70 24.64
CA ALA A 22 26.66 28.75 23.23
C ALA A 22 27.04 27.47 22.47
N GLU A 23 28.13 26.81 22.87
CA GLU A 23 28.58 25.52 22.34
C GLU A 23 27.63 24.37 22.69
N GLU A 24 27.15 24.28 23.93
CA GLU A 24 26.18 23.27 24.35
C GLU A 24 24.83 23.42 23.63
N ILE A 25 24.40 24.67 23.40
CA ILE A 25 23.18 24.96 22.63
C ILE A 25 23.34 24.50 21.17
N ASP A 26 24.48 24.79 20.54
CA ASP A 26 24.73 24.41 19.15
C ASP A 26 24.90 22.89 18.97
N ASN A 27 25.56 22.23 19.92
CA ASN A 27 25.67 20.77 19.96
C ASN A 27 24.30 20.11 20.05
N ARG A 28 23.44 20.56 20.96
CA ARG A 28 22.07 20.03 21.08
C ARG A 28 21.24 20.30 19.84
N ARG A 29 21.36 21.50 19.26
CA ARG A 29 20.70 21.83 18.00
C ARG A 29 21.11 20.86 16.90
N SER A 30 22.41 20.57 16.78
CA SER A 30 22.95 19.64 15.79
C SER A 30 22.45 18.21 16.01
N GLU A 31 22.37 17.76 17.26
CA GLU A 31 21.81 16.46 17.62
C GLU A 31 20.32 16.35 17.23
N VAL A 32 19.51 17.37 17.58
CA VAL A 32 18.08 17.42 17.23
C VAL A 32 17.88 17.40 15.71
N LEU A 33 18.68 18.17 14.97
CA LEU A 33 18.61 18.17 13.50
C LEU A 33 18.98 16.81 12.91
N THR A 34 19.98 16.14 13.47
CA THR A 34 20.40 14.79 13.04
C THR A 34 19.29 13.77 13.30
N HIS A 35 18.73 13.74 14.52
CA HIS A 35 17.62 12.85 14.85
C HIS A 35 16.38 13.12 13.98
N TYR A 36 16.09 14.39 13.69
CA TYR A 36 15.00 14.74 12.80
C TYR A 36 15.21 14.21 11.38
N GLN A 37 16.42 14.32 10.84
CA GLN A 37 16.76 13.76 9.53
C GLN A 37 16.62 12.24 9.49
N GLN A 38 17.12 11.54 10.52
CA GLN A 38 16.98 10.09 10.65
C GLN A 38 15.52 9.66 10.75
N PHE A 39 14.71 10.36 11.57
CA PHE A 39 13.28 10.11 11.66
C PHE A 39 12.59 10.23 10.31
N LYS A 40 12.88 11.29 9.55
CA LYS A 40 12.32 11.46 8.20
C LYS A 40 12.72 10.32 7.26
N HIS A 41 13.97 9.86 7.33
CA HIS A 41 14.44 8.73 6.54
C HIS A 41 13.63 7.46 6.85
N PHE A 42 13.54 7.07 8.13
CA PHE A 42 12.79 5.90 8.54
C PHE A 42 11.30 5.99 8.22
N ALA A 43 10.70 7.17 8.36
CA ALA A 43 9.30 7.39 8.00
C ALA A 43 9.08 7.20 6.49
N GLN A 44 10.00 7.68 5.65
CA GLN A 44 9.94 7.49 4.21
C GLN A 44 10.12 6.02 3.81
N GLU A 45 11.09 5.32 4.38
CA GLU A 45 11.29 3.88 4.13
C GLU A 45 10.05 3.07 4.51
N LYS A 46 9.49 3.34 5.69
CA LYS A 46 8.26 2.68 6.14
C LYS A 46 7.10 2.95 5.18
N ARG A 47 6.98 4.18 4.68
CA ARG A 47 5.95 4.53 3.69
C ARG A 47 6.12 3.73 2.39
N ASN A 48 7.34 3.69 1.86
CA ASN A 48 7.65 2.96 0.63
C ASN A 48 7.31 1.47 0.77
N HIS A 49 7.72 0.85 1.88
CA HIS A 49 7.43 -0.56 2.13
C HIS A 49 5.92 -0.84 2.23
N LEU A 50 5.15 0.04 2.87
CA LEU A 50 3.69 -0.08 2.93
C LEU A 50 3.03 0.12 1.54
N GLU A 51 3.59 0.99 0.71
CA GLU A 51 3.12 1.21 -0.66
C GLU A 51 3.37 -0.04 -1.53
N GLU A 52 4.55 -0.65 -1.44
CA GLU A 52 4.89 -1.92 -2.09
C GLU A 52 3.98 -3.06 -1.61
N ALA A 53 3.83 -3.24 -0.30
CA ALA A 53 2.95 -4.26 0.26
C ALA A 53 1.50 -4.09 -0.20
N ARG A 54 1.00 -2.85 -0.26
CA ARG A 54 -0.35 -2.55 -0.78
C ARG A 54 -0.47 -2.91 -2.25
N GLN A 55 0.52 -2.54 -3.07
CA GLN A 55 0.53 -2.87 -4.50
C GLN A 55 0.47 -4.38 -4.72
N TYR A 56 1.25 -5.14 -3.96
CA TYR A 56 1.24 -6.59 -4.02
C TYR A 56 -0.11 -7.22 -3.66
N GLN A 57 -0.78 -6.72 -2.62
CA GLN A 57 -2.10 -7.22 -2.25
C GLN A 57 -3.14 -6.99 -3.36
N TYR A 58 -3.09 -5.84 -4.04
CA TYR A 58 -3.96 -5.59 -5.19
C TYR A 58 -3.64 -6.53 -6.36
N PHE A 59 -2.36 -6.69 -6.69
CA PHE A 59 -1.93 -7.63 -7.74
C PHE A 59 -2.43 -9.05 -7.46
N LYS A 60 -2.25 -9.54 -6.22
CA LYS A 60 -2.68 -10.87 -5.82
C LYS A 60 -4.20 -11.04 -5.93
N ARG A 61 -4.97 -10.08 -5.41
CA ARG A 61 -6.43 -10.12 -5.52
C ARG A 61 -6.87 -10.17 -6.98
N ASP A 62 -6.30 -9.32 -7.82
CA ASP A 62 -6.66 -9.25 -9.24
C ASP A 62 -6.27 -10.55 -9.98
N ALA A 63 -5.19 -11.22 -9.56
CA ALA A 63 -4.81 -12.54 -10.05
C ALA A 63 -5.78 -13.64 -9.61
N ASP A 64 -6.14 -13.69 -8.32
CA ASP A 64 -7.10 -14.66 -7.76
C ASP A 64 -8.48 -14.49 -8.44
N GLU A 65 -8.94 -13.25 -8.63
CA GLU A 65 -10.20 -12.95 -9.33
C GLU A 65 -10.18 -13.43 -10.80
N LEU A 66 -9.06 -13.21 -11.50
CA LEU A 66 -8.89 -13.68 -12.86
C LEU A 66 -8.85 -15.21 -12.94
N GLU A 67 -8.16 -15.87 -12.01
CA GLU A 67 -8.12 -17.34 -11.91
C GLU A 67 -9.51 -17.93 -11.74
N ILE A 68 -10.30 -17.40 -10.78
CA ILE A 68 -11.68 -17.84 -10.55
C ILE A 68 -12.51 -17.68 -11.82
N TRP A 69 -12.42 -16.53 -12.49
CA TRP A 69 -13.17 -16.29 -13.74
C TRP A 69 -12.77 -17.27 -14.85
N ILE A 70 -11.48 -17.57 -15.00
CA ILE A 70 -11.00 -18.57 -15.97
C ILE A 70 -11.58 -19.95 -15.65
N LEU A 71 -11.56 -20.36 -14.39
CA LEU A 71 -12.09 -21.66 -13.95
C LEU A 71 -13.60 -21.78 -14.22
N GLU A 72 -14.38 -20.72 -13.94
CA GLU A 72 -15.80 -20.67 -14.27
C GLU A 72 -16.05 -20.85 -15.78
N LYS A 73 -15.27 -20.15 -16.62
CA LYS A 73 -15.39 -20.23 -18.08
C LYS A 73 -14.98 -21.60 -18.62
N LEU A 74 -13.96 -22.22 -18.05
CA LEU A 74 -13.56 -23.60 -18.39
C LEU A 74 -14.65 -24.61 -18.05
N GLN A 75 -15.31 -24.45 -16.88
CA GLN A 75 -16.45 -25.28 -16.53
C GLN A 75 -17.57 -25.17 -17.56
N THR A 76 -17.98 -23.95 -17.93
CA THR A 76 -18.99 -23.73 -18.99
C THR A 76 -18.57 -24.32 -20.33
N ALA A 77 -17.29 -24.19 -20.71
CA ALA A 77 -16.78 -24.73 -21.96
C ALA A 77 -16.76 -26.28 -21.98
N SER A 78 -16.63 -26.91 -20.81
CA SER A 78 -16.63 -28.38 -20.67
C SER A 78 -18.02 -29.02 -20.65
N GLU A 79 -19.10 -28.24 -20.65
CA GLU A 79 -20.45 -28.77 -20.63
C GLU A 79 -20.74 -29.63 -21.88
N GLU A 80 -21.17 -30.88 -21.67
CA GLU A 80 -21.42 -31.84 -22.74
C GLU A 80 -22.76 -31.63 -23.46
N SER A 81 -23.16 -30.36 -23.65
CA SER A 81 -24.41 -29.99 -24.33
C SER A 81 -24.43 -30.42 -25.81
N TYR A 82 -23.28 -30.84 -26.37
CA TYR A 82 -23.14 -31.41 -27.71
C TYR A 82 -23.83 -32.78 -27.88
N ARG A 83 -24.18 -33.48 -26.80
CA ARG A 83 -24.83 -34.81 -26.84
C ARG A 83 -26.30 -34.77 -27.25
N ASP A 84 -26.95 -33.61 -27.20
CA ASP A 84 -28.32 -33.41 -27.68
C ASP A 84 -28.31 -32.64 -29.02
N PRO A 85 -28.68 -33.29 -30.14
CA PRO A 85 -28.67 -32.68 -31.47
C PRO A 85 -29.83 -31.69 -31.72
N THR A 86 -30.76 -31.50 -30.78
CA THR A 86 -31.84 -30.53 -30.93
C THR A 86 -31.35 -29.09 -30.71
N ASN A 87 -31.98 -28.12 -31.38
CA ASN A 87 -31.69 -26.68 -31.23
C ASN A 87 -30.24 -26.23 -31.59
N LEU A 88 -29.68 -26.73 -32.70
CA LEU A 88 -28.34 -26.36 -33.18
C LEU A 88 -28.13 -24.84 -33.31
N GLN A 89 -29.09 -24.10 -33.86
CA GLN A 89 -28.99 -22.65 -34.03
C GLN A 89 -28.81 -21.92 -32.69
N SER A 90 -29.56 -22.33 -31.66
CA SER A 90 -29.44 -21.75 -30.32
C SER A 90 -28.07 -22.06 -29.69
N LYS A 91 -27.47 -23.22 -29.99
CA LYS A 91 -26.12 -23.57 -29.51
C LYS A 91 -25.06 -22.70 -30.18
N ILE A 92 -25.18 -22.44 -31.48
CA ILE A 92 -24.28 -21.53 -32.20
C ILE A 92 -24.32 -20.14 -31.58
N GLN A 93 -25.52 -19.58 -31.36
CA GLN A 93 -25.66 -18.25 -30.74
C GLN A 93 -25.05 -18.18 -29.33
N LYS A 94 -25.26 -19.21 -28.50
CA LYS A 94 -24.63 -19.30 -27.17
C LYS A 94 -23.10 -19.32 -27.26
N HIS A 95 -22.55 -20.05 -28.22
CA HIS A 95 -21.11 -20.11 -28.44
C HIS A 95 -20.54 -18.78 -28.90
N GLU A 96 -21.18 -18.08 -29.84
CA GLU A 96 -20.77 -16.74 -30.28
C GLU A 96 -20.80 -15.73 -29.13
N ALA A 97 -21.82 -15.79 -28.28
CA ALA A 97 -21.90 -14.97 -27.07
C ALA A 97 -20.76 -15.26 -26.09
N PHE A 98 -20.46 -16.56 -25.86
CA PHE A 98 -19.35 -16.98 -25.02
C PHE A 98 -17.99 -16.49 -25.56
N VAL A 99 -17.75 -16.62 -26.87
CA VAL A 99 -16.52 -16.12 -27.51
C VAL A 99 -16.39 -14.61 -27.34
N THR A 100 -17.50 -13.88 -27.51
CA THR A 100 -17.53 -12.42 -27.33
C THR A 100 -17.19 -12.03 -25.89
N GLU A 101 -17.74 -12.75 -24.91
CA GLU A 101 -17.44 -12.53 -23.50
C GLU A 101 -15.96 -12.79 -23.18
N VAL A 102 -15.41 -13.91 -23.65
CA VAL A 102 -13.99 -14.24 -23.46
C VAL A 102 -13.08 -13.17 -24.09
N GLN A 103 -13.41 -12.73 -25.30
CA GLN A 103 -12.65 -11.68 -25.99
C GLN A 103 -12.71 -10.33 -25.25
N ALA A 104 -13.86 -9.97 -24.68
CA ALA A 104 -14.01 -8.73 -23.91
C ALA A 104 -13.11 -8.71 -22.66
N HIS A 105 -12.86 -9.88 -22.06
CA HIS A 105 -12.02 -10.03 -20.87
C HIS A 105 -10.52 -10.27 -21.16
N ALA A 106 -10.12 -10.47 -22.42
CA ALA A 106 -8.72 -10.71 -22.80
C ALA A 106 -7.75 -9.57 -22.41
N ASN A 107 -8.26 -8.34 -22.29
CA ASN A 107 -7.44 -7.22 -21.84
C ASN A 107 -7.07 -7.30 -20.35
N THR A 108 -7.81 -8.06 -19.54
CA THR A 108 -7.57 -8.17 -18.10
C THR A 108 -6.27 -8.90 -17.79
N ILE A 109 -6.01 -10.02 -18.47
CA ILE A 109 -4.73 -10.75 -18.32
C ILE A 109 -3.55 -9.87 -18.76
N THR A 110 -3.70 -9.12 -19.86
CA THR A 110 -2.64 -8.21 -20.34
C THR A 110 -2.32 -7.10 -19.32
N LYS A 111 -3.33 -6.58 -18.61
CA LYS A 111 -3.13 -5.58 -17.55
C LYS A 111 -2.44 -6.19 -16.33
N LEU A 112 -2.83 -7.40 -15.95
CA LEU A 112 -2.21 -8.11 -14.83
C LEU A 112 -0.73 -8.41 -15.12
N ASP A 113 -0.44 -8.93 -16.32
CA ASP A 113 0.93 -9.17 -16.79
C ASP A 113 1.77 -7.90 -16.78
N LYS A 114 1.22 -6.78 -17.27
CA LYS A 114 1.92 -5.49 -17.23
C LYS A 114 2.23 -5.09 -15.79
N THR A 115 1.26 -5.23 -14.90
CA THR A 115 1.41 -4.85 -13.48
C THR A 115 2.48 -5.70 -12.80
N GLY A 116 2.45 -7.02 -13.01
CA GLY A 116 3.46 -7.93 -12.47
C GLY A 116 4.86 -7.63 -13.02
N ASN A 117 4.99 -7.40 -14.33
CA ASN A 117 6.27 -7.04 -14.94
C ASN A 117 6.81 -5.70 -14.43
N ASP A 118 5.95 -4.68 -14.28
CA ASP A 118 6.34 -3.38 -13.74
C ASP A 118 6.84 -3.52 -12.29
N MET A 119 6.22 -4.38 -11.47
CA MET A 119 6.67 -4.70 -10.11
C MET A 119 8.03 -5.41 -10.10
N ILE A 120 8.24 -6.39 -10.99
CA ILE A 120 9.53 -7.11 -11.11
C ILE A 120 10.64 -6.15 -11.54
N GLN A 121 10.38 -5.26 -12.50
CA GLN A 121 11.35 -4.27 -12.98
C GLN A 121 11.76 -3.28 -11.88
N GLN A 122 10.85 -2.96 -10.97
CA GLN A 122 11.11 -2.14 -9.79
C GLN A 122 11.82 -2.89 -8.65
N ASN A 123 12.21 -4.15 -8.88
CA ASN A 123 12.86 -5.03 -7.90
C ASN A 123 12.01 -5.19 -6.61
N HIS A 124 10.69 -5.29 -6.78
CA HIS A 124 9.74 -5.49 -5.69
C HIS A 124 10.12 -6.71 -4.84
N PHE A 125 9.88 -6.65 -3.52
CA PHE A 125 10.32 -7.69 -2.58
C PHE A 125 9.72 -9.08 -2.86
N GLU A 126 8.52 -9.14 -3.45
CA GLU A 126 7.82 -10.38 -3.88
C GLU A 126 8.07 -10.76 -5.35
N LYS A 127 9.09 -10.21 -6.02
CA LYS A 127 9.33 -10.48 -7.46
C LYS A 127 9.44 -11.95 -7.84
N GLU A 128 9.93 -12.82 -6.94
CA GLU A 128 10.04 -14.26 -7.20
C GLU A 128 8.67 -14.95 -7.16
N THR A 129 7.73 -14.45 -6.37
CA THR A 129 6.34 -14.94 -6.30
C THR A 129 5.51 -14.46 -7.49
N ILE A 130 5.85 -13.29 -8.05
CA ILE A 130 5.13 -12.65 -9.17
C ILE A 130 5.56 -13.24 -10.54
N ARG A 131 6.74 -13.84 -10.62
CA ARG A 131 7.36 -14.35 -11.86
C ARG A 131 6.72 -15.63 -12.36
#